data_AF-A0A9D8T6G7-F1
#
_entry.id   AF-A0A9D8T6G7-F1
#
_cell.length_a   1.000
_cell.length_b   1.000
_cell.length_c   1.000
_cell.angle_alpha   90.00
_cell.angle_beta   90.00
_cell.angle_gamma   90.00
#
_symmetry.space_group_name_H-M   'P 1'
#
loop_
_entity.id
_entity.type
_entity.pdbx_description
1 polymer ?
#
loop_
_entity_poly.entity_id
_entity_poly.type
_entity_poly.pdbx_seq_one_letter_code
_entity_poly.pdbx_strand_id
1 'polypeptide(L)'
;IGFGFLFLGMTLMSGELKTLSENDSFKGIFQIFPCAPVDGVMPLTGVLGALLVGVIATMVIQSSSACTGIIIALAASGLLDLYTGVVLALGSNIGTTITAQLAAIPANRVAKQAALAHTLFNVTGCVIVCVTFWITWNQEPVFFSLVQWISADGSLARQVANAHTLFNVCTTLILIPFIPMLAKICEKVLPLKDKKTKYQRLEPRLLETPSIALAQTTSAIRKMLKKAWKMVDGTLRMYNRNDEKTQKLLAQLDKREEDVDTRQKDITSYLSQLMQHPLTADEARQIPILLHCTNDVERIGDHAFVIRAVMERVATSGCKFSESVEQEYEILYREVNELAKRTIDALADNAPEHLHMAAQLEKNIETQIVRAEAGHFTRLNEGRCTPEAGLLYLEILEEFRKLTRHLTNVTDRAGMIYARLPKAGKEN
;
A
#
# COMPACT_ATOMS: atom_id res chain seq x y z
N ILE A 1 -41.52 -7.88 -1.08
CA ILE A 1 -41.69 -8.83 -2.20
C ILE A 1 -40.68 -9.99 -2.11
N GLY A 2 -39.36 -9.75 -2.07
CA GLY A 2 -38.34 -10.84 -2.04
C GLY A 2 -38.43 -11.83 -0.87
N PHE A 3 -38.73 -11.38 0.35
CA PHE A 3 -38.83 -12.27 1.52
C PHE A 3 -40.03 -13.22 1.44
N GLY A 4 -41.16 -12.77 0.87
CA GLY A 4 -42.35 -13.60 0.65
C GLY A 4 -42.13 -14.69 -0.42
N PHE A 5 -41.38 -14.38 -1.48
CA PHE A 5 -40.98 -15.38 -2.48
C PHE A 5 -40.06 -16.46 -1.92
N LEU A 6 -39.21 -16.13 -0.93
CA LEU A 6 -38.35 -17.10 -0.27
C LEU A 6 -39.18 -18.10 0.56
N PHE A 7 -40.16 -17.64 1.34
CA PHE A 7 -41.09 -18.52 2.06
C PHE A 7 -41.97 -19.35 1.13
N LEU A 8 -42.46 -18.75 0.04
CA LEU A 8 -43.22 -19.47 -0.98
C LEU A 8 -42.36 -20.60 -1.59
N GLY A 9 -41.12 -20.29 -1.96
CA GLY A 9 -40.15 -21.27 -2.46
C GLY A 9 -39.87 -22.39 -1.45
N MET A 10 -39.63 -22.05 -0.18
CA MET A 10 -39.44 -23.06 0.88
C MET A 10 -40.68 -23.92 1.10
N THR A 11 -41.88 -23.35 0.99
CA THR A 11 -43.15 -24.08 1.13
C THR A 11 -43.36 -25.04 -0.03
N LEU A 12 -43.10 -24.59 -1.27
CA LEU A 12 -43.16 -25.42 -2.47
C LEU A 12 -42.14 -26.57 -2.41
N MET A 13 -40.89 -26.27 -2.05
CA MET A 13 -39.86 -27.30 -1.86
C MET A 13 -40.21 -28.28 -0.75
N SER A 14 -40.74 -27.81 0.38
CA SER A 14 -41.13 -28.70 1.49
C SER A 14 -42.27 -29.64 1.11
N GLY A 15 -43.20 -29.21 0.24
CA GLY A 15 -44.26 -30.05 -0.30
C GLY A 15 -43.72 -31.19 -1.17
N GLU A 16 -42.90 -30.86 -2.18
CA GLU A 16 -42.31 -31.84 -3.09
C GLU A 16 -41.32 -32.79 -2.38
N LEU A 17 -40.50 -32.25 -1.47
CA LEU A 17 -39.55 -33.04 -0.68
C LEU A 17 -40.25 -34.02 0.26
N LYS A 18 -41.45 -33.66 0.76
CA LYS A 18 -42.26 -34.58 1.58
C LYS A 18 -42.77 -35.76 0.76
N THR A 19 -43.19 -35.54 -0.49
CA THR A 19 -43.55 -36.64 -1.40
C THR A 19 -42.35 -37.51 -1.75
N LEU A 20 -41.18 -36.91 -1.99
CA LEU A 20 -39.94 -37.67 -2.21
C LEU A 20 -39.47 -38.42 -0.94
N SER A 21 -39.80 -37.92 0.25
CA SER A 21 -39.49 -38.56 1.53
C SER A 21 -40.13 -39.94 1.68
N GLU A 22 -41.20 -40.23 0.93
CA GLU A 22 -41.86 -41.53 0.95
C GLU A 22 -41.03 -42.62 0.27
N ASN A 23 -40.00 -42.26 -0.51
CA ASN A 23 -39.10 -43.20 -1.16
C ASN A 23 -37.90 -43.57 -0.27
N ASP A 24 -37.77 -44.85 0.06
CA ASP A 24 -36.70 -45.36 0.94
C ASP A 24 -35.28 -45.20 0.37
N SER A 25 -35.13 -45.23 -0.96
CA SER A 25 -33.84 -44.96 -1.61
C SER A 25 -33.43 -43.49 -1.48
N PHE A 26 -34.41 -42.58 -1.48
CA PHE A 26 -34.17 -41.15 -1.29
C PHE A 26 -33.83 -40.82 0.17
N LYS A 27 -34.52 -41.44 1.14
CA LYS A 27 -34.18 -41.35 2.56
C LYS A 27 -32.76 -41.85 2.87
N GLY A 28 -32.33 -42.94 2.22
CA GLY A 28 -31.00 -43.53 2.42
C GLY A 28 -29.84 -42.57 2.11
N ILE A 29 -30.04 -41.61 1.21
CA ILE A 29 -29.01 -40.59 0.86
C ILE A 29 -28.74 -39.63 2.03
N PHE A 30 -29.78 -39.27 2.79
CA PHE A 30 -29.67 -38.34 3.91
C PHE A 30 -29.27 -39.04 5.22
N GLN A 31 -29.29 -40.37 5.23
CA GLN A 31 -28.86 -41.22 6.35
C GLN A 31 -27.42 -41.75 6.21
N ILE A 32 -26.67 -41.33 5.19
CA ILE A 32 -25.26 -41.75 4.96
C ILE A 32 -24.36 -41.36 6.15
N PHE A 33 -24.68 -40.26 6.84
CA PHE A 33 -23.93 -39.75 7.99
C PHE A 33 -24.85 -39.48 9.19
N PRO A 34 -25.37 -40.52 9.86
CA PRO A 34 -26.28 -40.34 10.98
C PRO A 34 -25.54 -39.70 12.14
N CYS A 35 -26.04 -38.56 12.62
CA CYS A 35 -25.45 -37.82 13.74
C CYS A 35 -26.20 -38.06 15.06
N ALA A 36 -27.28 -38.84 15.05
CA ALA A 36 -28.03 -39.19 16.24
C ALA A 36 -27.11 -39.73 17.36
N PRO A 37 -27.25 -39.26 18.61
CA PRO A 37 -26.43 -39.73 19.72
C PRO A 37 -26.62 -41.21 19.99
N VAL A 38 -25.51 -41.92 20.20
CA VAL A 38 -25.48 -43.31 20.70
C VAL A 38 -24.88 -43.24 22.10
N ASP A 39 -25.60 -43.73 23.12
CA ASP A 39 -25.22 -43.61 24.53
C ASP A 39 -24.94 -42.16 24.99
N GLY A 40 -25.74 -41.21 24.46
CA GLY A 40 -25.67 -39.79 24.78
C GLY A 40 -24.58 -39.00 24.04
N VAL A 41 -23.72 -39.66 23.25
CA VAL A 41 -22.61 -39.02 22.54
C VAL A 41 -22.80 -39.11 21.03
N MET A 42 -22.46 -38.03 20.31
CA MET A 42 -22.55 -38.05 18.85
C MET A 42 -21.39 -38.82 18.18
N PRO A 43 -21.68 -39.62 17.14
CA PRO A 43 -20.65 -40.38 16.42
C PRO A 43 -19.74 -39.46 15.63
N LEU A 44 -18.43 -39.51 15.89
CA LEU A 44 -17.44 -38.61 15.27
C LEU A 44 -17.43 -38.71 13.74
N THR A 45 -17.58 -39.93 13.18
CA THR A 45 -17.61 -40.16 11.74
C THR A 45 -18.84 -39.52 11.08
N GLY A 46 -20.01 -39.63 11.71
CA GLY A 46 -21.24 -38.98 11.28
C GLY A 46 -21.09 -37.45 11.31
N VAL A 47 -20.57 -36.92 12.42
CA VAL A 47 -20.36 -35.48 12.59
C VAL A 47 -19.41 -34.91 11.53
N LEU A 48 -18.25 -35.53 11.31
CA LEU A 48 -17.28 -35.06 10.30
C LEU A 48 -17.83 -35.18 8.88
N GLY A 49 -18.56 -36.26 8.57
CA GLY A 49 -19.18 -36.49 7.26
C GLY A 49 -20.26 -35.45 6.95
N ALA A 50 -21.22 -35.28 7.86
CA ALA A 50 -22.27 -34.27 7.71
C ALA A 50 -21.70 -32.84 7.66
N LEU A 51 -20.66 -32.54 8.46
CA LEU A 51 -20.00 -31.24 8.43
C LEU A 51 -19.39 -30.97 7.04
N LEU A 52 -18.65 -31.93 6.49
CA LEU A 52 -18.02 -31.81 5.17
C LEU A 52 -19.06 -31.62 4.05
N VAL A 53 -20.18 -32.35 4.12
CA VAL A 53 -21.30 -32.19 3.17
C VAL A 53 -21.83 -30.75 3.23
N GLY A 54 -22.02 -30.20 4.44
CA GLY A 54 -22.44 -28.81 4.62
C GLY A 54 -21.44 -27.81 4.02
N VAL A 55 -20.14 -28.01 4.26
CA VAL A 55 -19.07 -27.17 3.69
C VAL A 55 -19.15 -27.18 2.16
N ILE A 56 -19.17 -28.37 1.55
CA ILE A 56 -19.18 -28.53 0.09
C ILE A 56 -20.46 -27.95 -0.51
N ALA A 57 -21.62 -28.25 0.05
CA ALA A 57 -22.90 -27.75 -0.42
C ALA A 57 -22.90 -26.21 -0.48
N THR A 58 -22.43 -25.56 0.59
CA THR A 58 -22.36 -24.09 0.62
C THR A 58 -21.26 -23.51 -0.24
N MET A 59 -20.14 -24.21 -0.44
CA MET A 59 -19.12 -23.74 -1.39
C MET A 59 -19.63 -23.73 -2.83
N VAL A 60 -20.45 -24.72 -3.20
CA VAL A 60 -21.06 -24.83 -4.54
C VAL A 60 -22.21 -23.83 -4.70
N ILE A 61 -23.12 -23.76 -3.72
CA ILE A 61 -24.29 -22.87 -3.77
C ILE A 61 -23.92 -21.41 -3.51
N GLN A 62 -22.80 -21.16 -2.82
CA GLN A 62 -22.29 -19.84 -2.43
C GLN A 62 -23.27 -18.97 -1.61
N SER A 63 -24.28 -19.59 -1.00
CA SER A 63 -25.28 -18.92 -0.17
C SER A 63 -25.61 -19.79 1.04
N SER A 64 -25.08 -19.43 2.20
CA SER A 64 -25.34 -20.17 3.44
C SER A 64 -26.79 -20.04 3.89
N SER A 65 -27.43 -18.89 3.67
CA SER A 65 -28.87 -18.73 3.93
C SER A 65 -29.72 -19.66 3.08
N ALA A 66 -29.36 -19.88 1.81
CA ALA A 66 -30.05 -20.84 0.95
C ALA A 66 -29.81 -22.29 1.42
N CYS A 67 -28.57 -22.65 1.76
CA CYS A 67 -28.24 -23.96 2.31
C CYS A 67 -28.98 -24.24 3.62
N THR A 68 -28.97 -23.30 4.57
CA THR A 68 -29.71 -23.41 5.83
C THR A 68 -31.21 -23.51 5.59
N GLY A 69 -31.76 -22.78 4.61
CA GLY A 69 -33.16 -22.91 4.19
C GLY A 69 -33.51 -24.31 3.68
N ILE A 70 -32.65 -24.92 2.86
CA ILE A 70 -32.81 -26.30 2.39
C ILE A 70 -32.76 -27.29 3.57
N ILE A 71 -31.81 -27.13 4.49
CA ILE A 71 -31.69 -27.98 5.68
C ILE A 71 -32.95 -27.88 6.54
N ILE A 72 -33.46 -26.66 6.76
CA ILE A 72 -34.72 -26.43 7.50
C ILE A 72 -35.90 -27.11 6.81
N ALA A 73 -36.01 -27.03 5.48
CA ALA A 73 -37.08 -27.69 4.72
C ALA A 73 -37.00 -29.22 4.79
N LEU A 74 -35.79 -29.79 4.71
CA LEU A 74 -35.55 -31.23 4.86
C LEU A 74 -35.84 -31.72 6.29
N ALA A 75 -35.52 -30.92 7.30
CA ALA A 75 -35.90 -31.18 8.69
C ALA A 75 -37.42 -31.09 8.88
N ALA A 76 -38.08 -30.10 8.28
CA ALA A 76 -39.54 -29.94 8.36
C ALA A 76 -40.32 -31.12 7.74
N SER A 77 -39.75 -31.76 6.72
CA SER A 77 -40.30 -32.93 6.05
C SER A 77 -39.90 -34.27 6.68
N GLY A 78 -39.02 -34.24 7.69
CA GLY A 78 -38.60 -35.43 8.45
C GLY A 78 -37.51 -36.27 7.77
N LEU A 79 -36.86 -35.78 6.70
CA LEU A 79 -35.74 -36.49 6.05
C LEU A 79 -34.43 -36.32 6.82
N LEU A 80 -34.30 -35.23 7.57
CA LEU A 80 -33.16 -34.97 8.45
C LEU A 80 -33.63 -34.92 9.90
N ASP A 81 -32.88 -35.57 10.79
CA ASP A 81 -33.03 -35.37 12.22
C ASP A 81 -32.39 -34.05 12.66
N LEU A 82 -32.66 -33.65 13.92
CA LEU A 82 -32.11 -32.42 14.49
C LEU A 82 -30.58 -32.40 14.44
N TYR A 83 -29.96 -33.52 14.83
CA TYR A 83 -28.51 -33.64 14.99
C TYR A 83 -27.79 -33.45 13.65
N THR A 84 -28.22 -34.17 12.61
CA THR A 84 -27.62 -34.08 11.28
C THR A 84 -27.90 -32.72 10.66
N GLY A 85 -29.11 -32.16 10.83
CA GLY A 85 -29.46 -30.83 10.36
C GLY A 85 -28.58 -29.73 10.96
N VAL A 86 -28.34 -29.77 12.28
CA VAL A 86 -27.46 -28.81 12.97
C VAL A 86 -26.02 -28.94 12.48
N VAL A 87 -25.49 -30.16 12.36
CA VAL A 87 -24.11 -30.38 11.90
C VAL A 87 -23.93 -29.92 10.45
N LEU A 88 -24.89 -30.17 9.57
CA LEU A 88 -24.90 -29.62 8.19
C LEU A 88 -24.89 -28.09 8.20
N ALA A 89 -25.66 -27.46 9.09
CA ALA A 89 -25.72 -26.01 9.23
C ALA A 89 -24.39 -25.41 9.74
N LEU A 90 -23.68 -26.11 10.63
CA LEU A 90 -22.32 -25.74 11.05
C LEU A 90 -21.33 -25.82 9.88
N GLY A 91 -21.43 -26.87 9.06
CA GLY A 91 -20.62 -27.04 7.86
C GLY A 91 -20.85 -25.91 6.85
N SER A 92 -22.12 -25.53 6.64
CA SER A 92 -22.51 -24.40 5.80
C SER A 92 -21.85 -23.08 6.24
N ASN A 93 -21.72 -22.87 7.54
CA ASN A 93 -21.07 -21.66 8.06
C ASN A 93 -19.56 -21.61 7.75
N ILE A 94 -18.86 -22.74 7.80
CA ILE A 94 -17.48 -22.82 7.30
C ILE A 94 -17.45 -22.57 5.78
N GLY A 95 -18.35 -23.21 5.03
CA GLY A 95 -18.42 -23.08 3.56
C GLY A 95 -18.63 -21.64 3.06
N THR A 96 -19.33 -20.81 3.83
CA THR A 96 -19.56 -19.37 3.54
C THR A 96 -18.27 -18.60 3.26
N THR A 97 -17.16 -19.04 3.86
CA THR A 97 -15.85 -18.37 3.77
C THR A 97 -15.24 -18.41 2.37
N ILE A 98 -15.70 -19.31 1.48
CA ILE A 98 -15.15 -19.47 0.12
C ILE A 98 -15.22 -18.18 -0.70
N THR A 99 -16.27 -17.39 -0.52
CA THR A 99 -16.50 -16.16 -1.28
C THR A 99 -15.41 -15.14 -1.01
N ALA A 100 -15.08 -14.94 0.27
CA ALA A 100 -13.98 -14.08 0.70
C ALA A 100 -12.63 -14.61 0.21
N GLN A 101 -12.44 -15.93 0.21
CA GLN A 101 -11.20 -16.55 -0.26
C GLN A 101 -10.99 -16.35 -1.77
N LEU A 102 -12.03 -16.59 -2.58
CA LEU A 102 -11.99 -16.34 -4.03
C LEU A 102 -11.74 -14.85 -4.34
N ALA A 103 -12.44 -13.95 -3.64
CA ALA A 103 -12.25 -12.50 -3.80
C ALA A 103 -10.83 -12.04 -3.40
N ALA A 104 -10.20 -12.72 -2.44
CA ALA A 104 -8.88 -12.37 -1.96
C ALA A 104 -7.72 -12.84 -2.88
N ILE A 105 -7.95 -13.78 -3.81
CA ILE A 105 -6.92 -14.31 -4.71
C ILE A 105 -6.17 -13.18 -5.47
N PRO A 106 -6.85 -12.28 -6.20
CA PRO A 106 -6.21 -11.16 -6.89
C PRO A 106 -5.89 -9.97 -5.97
N ALA A 107 -6.33 -10.00 -4.71
CA ALA A 107 -6.25 -8.86 -3.80
C ALA A 107 -4.88 -8.75 -3.10
N ASN A 108 -4.71 -7.63 -2.38
CA ASN A 108 -3.50 -7.36 -1.61
C ASN A 108 -3.38 -8.28 -0.36
N ARG A 109 -2.21 -8.29 0.29
CA ARG A 109 -1.96 -9.17 1.46
C ARG A 109 -2.91 -8.90 2.63
N VAL A 110 -3.33 -7.66 2.82
CA VAL A 110 -4.29 -7.30 3.88
C VAL A 110 -5.65 -7.96 3.62
N ALA A 111 -6.14 -7.92 2.37
CA ALA A 111 -7.36 -8.62 1.99
C ALA A 111 -7.24 -10.14 2.14
N LYS A 112 -6.07 -10.71 1.81
CA LYS A 112 -5.77 -12.14 2.06
C LYS A 112 -5.77 -12.49 3.55
N GLN A 113 -5.24 -11.61 4.40
CA GLN A 113 -5.31 -11.78 5.86
C GLN A 113 -6.75 -11.69 6.39
N ALA A 114 -7.56 -10.77 5.86
CA ALA A 114 -8.97 -10.66 6.23
C ALA A 114 -9.78 -11.91 5.85
N ALA A 115 -9.56 -12.45 4.64
CA ALA A 115 -10.20 -13.69 4.20
C ALA A 115 -9.74 -14.92 5.01
N LEU A 116 -8.44 -14.98 5.36
CA LEU A 116 -7.89 -15.99 6.26
C LEU A 116 -8.51 -15.88 7.67
N ALA A 117 -8.62 -14.66 8.22
CA ALA A 117 -9.24 -14.40 9.52
C ALA A 117 -10.71 -14.83 9.54
N HIS A 118 -11.46 -14.57 8.46
CA HIS A 118 -12.84 -15.01 8.30
C HIS A 118 -12.94 -16.54 8.31
N THR A 119 -12.02 -17.25 7.67
CA THR A 119 -11.97 -18.72 7.68
C THR A 119 -11.64 -19.26 9.07
N LEU A 120 -10.60 -18.72 9.71
CA LEU A 120 -10.19 -19.09 11.06
C LEU A 120 -11.32 -18.90 12.08
N PHE A 121 -12.03 -17.77 12.00
CA PHE A 121 -13.15 -17.47 12.89
C PHE A 121 -14.26 -18.51 12.79
N ASN A 122 -14.72 -18.83 11.57
CA ASN A 122 -15.80 -19.79 11.36
C ASN A 122 -15.40 -21.23 11.68
N VAL A 123 -14.16 -21.63 11.35
CA VAL A 123 -13.65 -22.97 11.70
C VAL A 123 -13.49 -23.11 13.22
N THR A 124 -12.89 -22.12 13.89
CA THR A 124 -12.72 -22.16 15.35
C THR A 124 -14.06 -22.18 16.05
N GLY A 125 -15.01 -21.36 15.61
CA GLY A 125 -16.37 -21.35 16.13
C GLY A 125 -17.07 -22.70 15.99
N CYS A 126 -16.98 -23.30 14.81
CA CYS A 126 -17.52 -24.63 14.58
C CYS A 126 -16.88 -25.68 15.50
N VAL A 127 -15.56 -25.64 15.68
CA VAL A 127 -14.85 -26.57 16.58
C VAL A 127 -15.32 -26.40 18.03
N ILE A 128 -15.49 -25.16 18.50
CA ILE A 128 -15.98 -24.88 19.86
C ILE A 128 -17.36 -25.52 20.08
N VAL A 129 -18.30 -25.33 19.15
CA VAL A 129 -19.62 -25.95 19.26
C VAL A 129 -19.56 -27.46 19.10
N CYS A 130 -18.76 -27.98 18.17
CA CYS A 130 -18.56 -29.42 18.04
C CYS A 130 -18.08 -30.05 19.35
N VAL A 131 -17.13 -29.44 20.08
CA VAL A 131 -16.66 -29.97 21.38
C VAL A 131 -17.80 -30.15 22.37
N THR A 132 -18.80 -29.27 22.37
CA THR A 132 -19.97 -29.40 23.27
C THR A 132 -20.84 -30.62 22.98
N PHE A 133 -20.69 -31.25 21.81
CA PHE A 133 -21.42 -32.46 21.44
C PHE A 133 -20.98 -33.72 22.20
N TRP A 134 -19.78 -33.67 22.79
CA TRP A 134 -19.24 -34.73 23.65
C TRP A 134 -19.42 -34.43 25.15
N ILE A 135 -20.03 -33.29 25.49
CA ILE A 135 -20.37 -32.93 26.87
C ILE A 135 -21.87 -33.16 27.03
N THR A 136 -22.24 -34.14 27.84
CA THR A 136 -23.63 -34.58 27.99
C THR A 136 -24.27 -34.04 29.26
N TRP A 137 -25.54 -33.63 29.19
CA TRP A 137 -26.41 -33.31 30.30
C TRP A 137 -27.74 -34.04 30.11
N ASN A 138 -28.21 -34.80 31.11
CA ASN A 138 -29.43 -35.61 31.02
C ASN A 138 -29.49 -36.54 29.79
N GLN A 139 -28.38 -37.24 29.48
CA GLN A 139 -28.26 -38.16 28.33
C GLN A 139 -28.36 -37.52 26.94
N GLU A 140 -28.33 -36.19 26.83
CA GLU A 140 -28.22 -35.47 25.57
C GLU A 140 -27.02 -34.52 25.55
N PRO A 141 -26.47 -34.15 24.38
CA PRO A 141 -25.40 -33.17 24.34
C PRO A 141 -25.89 -31.76 24.68
N VAL A 142 -25.11 -31.03 25.50
CA VAL A 142 -25.50 -29.75 26.12
C VAL A 142 -26.00 -28.71 25.12
N PHE A 143 -25.40 -28.63 23.93
CA PHE A 143 -25.84 -27.69 22.90
C PHE A 143 -27.25 -27.97 22.41
N PHE A 144 -27.63 -29.24 22.23
CA PHE A 144 -28.97 -29.60 21.79
C PHE A 144 -30.00 -29.38 22.89
N SER A 145 -29.67 -29.65 24.15
CA SER A 145 -30.53 -29.33 25.28
C SER A 145 -30.80 -27.82 25.37
N LEU A 146 -29.78 -26.98 25.12
CA LEU A 146 -29.94 -25.53 25.07
C LEU A 146 -30.81 -25.09 23.88
N VAL A 147 -30.62 -25.69 22.71
CA VAL A 147 -31.45 -25.43 21.52
C VAL A 147 -32.90 -25.78 21.78
N GLN A 148 -33.19 -26.96 22.35
CA GLN A 148 -34.55 -27.40 22.67
C GLN A 148 -35.19 -26.48 23.71
N TRP A 149 -34.43 -26.06 24.74
CA TRP A 149 -34.90 -25.12 25.76
C TRP A 149 -35.32 -23.77 25.18
N ILE A 150 -34.47 -23.15 24.34
CA ILE A 150 -34.80 -21.89 23.64
C ILE A 150 -35.97 -22.11 22.67
N SER A 151 -36.10 -23.32 22.14
CA SER A 151 -37.10 -23.67 21.15
C SER A 151 -38.43 -24.10 21.74
N ALA A 152 -38.63 -24.20 23.06
CA ALA A 152 -39.90 -24.48 23.75
C ALA A 152 -40.85 -25.44 22.98
N ASP A 153 -40.39 -26.66 22.70
CA ASP A 153 -41.11 -27.71 21.95
C ASP A 153 -41.57 -27.32 20.53
N GLY A 154 -40.77 -26.49 19.86
CA GLY A 154 -41.01 -26.09 18.48
C GLY A 154 -40.81 -27.22 17.48
N SER A 155 -41.33 -27.02 16.26
CA SER A 155 -41.05 -27.90 15.13
C SER A 155 -39.55 -28.09 14.90
N LEU A 156 -39.15 -29.22 14.32
CA LEU A 156 -37.74 -29.52 14.01
C LEU A 156 -37.08 -28.40 13.20
N ALA A 157 -37.84 -27.82 12.27
CA ALA A 157 -37.47 -26.62 11.51
C ALA A 157 -37.08 -25.43 12.41
N ARG A 158 -37.88 -25.14 13.44
CA ARG A 158 -37.61 -24.07 14.41
C ARG A 158 -36.35 -24.38 15.22
N GLN A 159 -36.18 -25.63 15.64
CA GLN A 159 -35.00 -26.04 16.41
C GLN A 159 -33.71 -25.89 15.59
N VAL A 160 -33.69 -26.28 14.32
CA VAL A 160 -32.55 -26.07 13.41
C VAL A 160 -32.26 -24.59 13.18
N ALA A 161 -33.30 -23.77 12.96
CA ALA A 161 -33.14 -22.32 12.77
C ALA A 161 -32.58 -21.62 14.02
N ASN A 162 -33.08 -22.00 15.20
CA ASN A 162 -32.59 -21.50 16.49
C ASN A 162 -31.16 -21.96 16.76
N ALA A 163 -30.82 -23.21 16.44
CA ALA A 163 -29.46 -23.72 16.55
C ALA A 163 -28.48 -22.91 15.71
N HIS A 164 -28.84 -22.58 14.46
CA HIS A 164 -28.00 -21.76 13.59
C HIS A 164 -27.77 -20.34 14.19
N THR A 165 -28.83 -19.74 14.72
CA THR A 165 -28.76 -18.41 15.35
C THR A 165 -27.90 -18.44 16.61
N LEU A 166 -28.16 -19.41 17.50
CA LEU A 166 -27.44 -19.61 18.74
C LEU A 166 -25.95 -19.83 18.49
N PHE A 167 -25.62 -20.70 17.54
CA PHE A 167 -24.25 -20.94 17.14
C PHE A 167 -23.52 -19.66 16.72
N ASN A 168 -24.10 -18.87 15.80
CA ASN A 168 -23.46 -17.66 15.30
C ASN A 168 -23.30 -16.59 16.39
N VAL A 169 -24.33 -16.38 17.22
CA VAL A 169 -24.30 -15.37 18.30
C VAL A 169 -23.31 -15.78 19.39
N CYS A 170 -23.39 -17.01 19.90
CA CYS A 170 -22.50 -17.48 20.96
C CYS A 170 -21.05 -17.53 20.49
N THR A 171 -20.79 -18.07 19.28
CA THR A 171 -19.45 -18.08 18.69
C THR A 171 -18.88 -16.68 18.60
N THR A 172 -19.67 -15.71 18.16
CA THR A 172 -19.22 -14.32 18.04
C THR A 172 -18.88 -13.73 19.39
N LEU A 173 -19.75 -13.87 20.38
CA LEU A 173 -19.50 -13.39 21.74
C LEU A 173 -18.25 -14.03 22.37
N ILE A 174 -18.05 -15.33 22.15
CA ILE A 174 -16.91 -16.08 22.67
C ILE A 174 -15.61 -15.65 21.97
N LEU A 175 -15.62 -15.47 20.65
CA LEU A 175 -14.39 -15.19 19.88
C LEU A 175 -13.99 -13.72 19.82
N ILE A 176 -14.90 -12.76 20.10
CA ILE A 176 -14.57 -11.33 20.18
C ILE A 176 -13.32 -11.03 21.02
N PRO A 177 -13.19 -11.49 22.29
CA PRO A 177 -12.00 -11.20 23.10
C PRO A 177 -10.72 -11.84 22.53
N PHE A 178 -10.84 -12.85 21.66
CA PHE A 178 -9.71 -13.55 21.02
C PHE A 178 -9.37 -13.02 19.63
N ILE A 179 -10.06 -11.99 19.12
CA ILE A 179 -9.72 -11.33 17.85
C ILE A 179 -8.23 -10.94 17.78
N PRO A 180 -7.60 -10.36 18.82
CA PRO A 180 -6.17 -10.04 18.77
C PRO A 180 -5.27 -11.27 18.60
N MET A 181 -5.66 -12.42 19.15
CA MET A 181 -4.93 -13.67 19.00
C MET A 181 -5.08 -14.24 17.59
N LEU A 182 -6.31 -14.22 17.04
CA LEU A 182 -6.56 -14.62 15.65
C LEU A 182 -5.80 -13.75 14.65
N ALA A 183 -5.72 -12.43 14.91
CA ALA A 183 -4.94 -11.50 14.10
C ALA A 183 -3.44 -11.86 14.08
N LYS A 184 -2.85 -12.17 15.23
CA LYS A 184 -1.45 -12.63 15.32
C LYS A 184 -1.19 -13.92 14.55
N ILE A 185 -2.15 -14.85 14.55
CA ILE A 185 -2.04 -16.08 13.75
C ILE A 185 -2.04 -15.73 12.26
N CYS A 186 -2.93 -14.85 11.81
CA CYS A 186 -2.98 -14.40 10.42
C CYS A 186 -1.70 -13.69 9.98
N GLU A 187 -1.13 -12.84 10.84
CA GLU A 187 0.16 -12.19 10.62
C GLU A 187 1.33 -13.18 10.56
N LYS A 188 1.29 -14.25 11.36
CA LYS A 188 2.33 -15.29 11.33
C LYS A 188 2.25 -16.17 10.07
N VAL A 189 1.04 -16.56 9.67
CA VAL A 189 0.80 -17.40 8.48
C VAL A 189 1.07 -16.61 7.20
N LEU A 190 0.64 -15.35 7.17
CA LEU A 190 0.74 -14.49 6.00
C LEU A 190 1.35 -13.14 6.41
N PRO A 191 2.68 -13.09 6.64
CA PRO A 191 3.32 -11.88 7.12
C PRO A 191 3.16 -10.74 6.13
N LEU A 192 2.77 -9.59 6.68
CA LEU A 192 2.94 -8.32 6.02
C LEU A 192 4.44 -8.08 6.00
N LYS A 193 5.05 -8.16 4.81
CA LYS A 193 6.41 -7.63 4.66
C LYS A 193 6.30 -6.15 4.99
N ASP A 194 7.04 -5.72 6.01
CA ASP A 194 7.32 -4.32 6.29
C ASP A 194 8.04 -3.71 5.08
N LYS A 195 7.28 -3.42 4.02
CA LYS A 195 7.59 -2.24 3.25
C LYS A 195 7.22 -1.12 4.20
N LYS A 196 8.24 -0.59 4.91
CA LYS A 196 8.19 0.77 5.48
C LYS A 196 7.24 1.56 4.61
N THR A 197 6.12 2.01 5.17
CA THR A 197 5.07 2.76 4.48
C THR A 197 5.73 3.63 3.42
N LYS A 198 5.77 3.15 2.17
CA LYS A 198 6.16 4.00 1.05
C LYS A 198 4.97 4.92 1.00
N TYR A 199 5.12 6.13 1.54
CA TYR A 199 4.22 7.22 1.22
C TYR A 199 4.01 7.13 -0.29
N GLN A 200 2.82 6.71 -0.72
CA GLN A 200 2.41 6.81 -2.11
C GLN A 200 2.38 8.32 -2.34
N ARG A 201 3.48 8.87 -2.87
CA ARG A 201 3.70 10.32 -2.92
C ARG A 201 2.68 10.99 -3.84
N LEU A 202 2.15 10.22 -4.78
CA LEU A 202 1.17 10.59 -5.79
C LEU A 202 -0.02 9.62 -5.64
N GLU A 203 -1.20 10.16 -5.34
CA GLU A 203 -2.40 9.36 -5.06
C GLU A 203 -3.17 9.15 -6.37
N PRO A 204 -3.32 7.92 -6.88
CA PRO A 204 -3.97 7.68 -8.16
C PRO A 204 -5.39 8.24 -8.26
N ARG A 205 -6.12 8.28 -7.14
CA ARG A 205 -7.49 8.83 -7.10
C ARG A 205 -7.55 10.34 -7.35
N LEU A 206 -6.45 11.06 -7.18
CA LEU A 206 -6.41 12.50 -7.43
C LEU A 206 -6.29 12.85 -8.91
N LEU A 207 -6.10 11.87 -9.81
CA LEU A 207 -6.11 12.10 -11.26
C LEU A 207 -7.46 12.66 -11.76
N GLU A 208 -8.55 12.38 -11.04
CA GLU A 208 -9.88 12.98 -11.29
C GLU A 208 -9.97 14.45 -10.84
N THR A 209 -8.96 14.96 -10.13
CA THR A 209 -8.86 16.34 -9.63
C THR A 209 -7.53 16.98 -10.06
N PRO A 210 -7.40 17.44 -11.33
CA PRO A 210 -6.11 17.83 -11.89
C PRO A 210 -5.34 18.92 -11.15
N SER A 211 -6.01 19.99 -10.71
CA SER A 211 -5.40 21.03 -9.87
C SER A 211 -4.71 20.50 -8.61
N ILE A 212 -5.31 19.52 -7.92
CA ILE A 212 -4.73 18.90 -6.72
C ILE A 212 -3.59 17.95 -7.11
N ALA A 213 -3.74 17.20 -8.21
CA ALA A 213 -2.70 16.32 -8.74
C ALA A 213 -1.42 17.10 -9.13
N LEU A 214 -1.56 18.26 -9.76
CA LEU A 214 -0.44 19.16 -10.09
C LEU A 214 0.25 19.67 -8.83
N ALA A 215 -0.51 20.16 -7.84
CA ALA A 215 0.04 20.61 -6.56
C ALA A 215 0.79 19.48 -5.80
N GLN A 216 0.24 18.25 -5.82
CA GLN A 216 0.88 17.08 -5.25
C GLN A 216 2.19 16.75 -6.00
N THR A 217 2.20 16.91 -7.32
CA THR A 217 3.40 16.72 -8.16
C THR A 217 4.49 17.73 -7.84
N THR A 218 4.16 19.03 -7.73
CA THR A 218 5.12 20.06 -7.28
C THR A 218 5.72 19.71 -5.92
N SER A 219 4.90 19.26 -4.96
CA SER A 219 5.36 18.80 -3.65
C SER A 219 6.27 17.56 -3.73
N ALA A 220 6.00 16.64 -4.66
CA ALA A 220 6.82 15.46 -4.91
C ALA A 220 8.19 15.84 -5.51
N ILE A 221 8.23 16.74 -6.50
CA ILE A 221 9.45 17.30 -7.10
C ILE A 221 10.29 18.00 -6.04
N ARG A 222 9.67 18.87 -5.21
CA ARG A 222 10.38 19.54 -4.09
C ARG A 222 11.04 18.54 -3.14
N LYS A 223 10.34 17.46 -2.81
CA LYS A 223 10.90 16.39 -1.96
C LYS A 223 11.97 15.57 -2.67
N MET A 224 11.95 15.48 -4.00
CA MET A 224 12.99 14.86 -4.81
C MET A 224 14.25 15.74 -4.83
N LEU A 225 14.08 17.05 -5.05
CA LEU A 225 15.17 18.03 -5.00
C LEU A 225 15.87 18.06 -3.65
N LYS A 226 15.13 18.05 -2.54
CA LYS A 226 15.72 17.94 -1.19
C LYS A 226 16.61 16.69 -1.02
N LYS A 227 16.29 15.59 -1.71
CA LYS A 227 17.07 14.35 -1.63
C LYS A 227 18.28 14.39 -2.55
N ALA A 228 18.09 14.80 -3.81
CA ALA A 228 19.16 15.01 -4.78
C ALA A 228 20.20 16.00 -4.25
N TRP A 229 19.76 17.15 -3.73
CA TRP A 229 20.65 18.13 -3.12
C TRP A 229 21.42 17.58 -1.92
N LYS A 230 20.79 16.75 -1.08
CA LYS A 230 21.47 16.11 0.05
C LYS A 230 22.56 15.13 -0.40
N MET A 231 22.46 14.55 -1.60
CA MET A 231 23.52 13.73 -2.19
C MET A 231 24.69 14.61 -2.60
N VAL A 232 24.41 15.68 -3.36
CA VAL A 232 25.41 16.67 -3.81
C VAL A 232 26.13 17.35 -2.65
N ASP A 233 25.39 17.82 -1.64
CA ASP A 233 25.94 18.43 -0.42
C ASP A 233 26.91 17.47 0.30
N GLY A 234 26.57 16.18 0.33
CA GLY A 234 27.43 15.15 0.90
C GLY A 234 28.74 14.95 0.14
N THR A 235 28.68 14.92 -1.20
CA THR A 235 29.85 14.71 -2.04
C THR A 235 30.75 15.93 -2.04
N LEU A 236 30.20 17.14 -2.07
CA LEU A 236 30.98 18.39 -1.95
C LEU A 236 31.67 18.54 -0.58
N ARG A 237 31.11 17.97 0.50
CA ARG A 237 31.75 17.99 1.82
C ARG A 237 32.95 17.05 1.95
N MET A 238 33.16 16.13 1.01
CA MET A 238 34.26 15.17 1.06
C MET A 238 35.63 15.85 1.18
N TYR A 239 35.80 17.01 0.53
CA TYR A 239 37.06 17.73 0.53
C TYR A 239 37.40 18.33 1.91
N ASN A 240 36.49 19.10 2.52
CA ASN A 240 36.77 19.85 3.75
C ASN A 240 36.26 19.22 5.05
N ARG A 241 35.30 18.30 4.98
CA ARG A 241 34.59 17.74 6.16
C ARG A 241 34.18 16.29 5.94
N ASN A 242 35.16 15.39 5.83
CA ASN A 242 34.92 13.94 5.73
C ASN A 242 34.58 13.28 7.09
N ASP A 243 33.50 13.75 7.74
CA ASP A 243 33.02 13.21 9.01
C ASP A 243 32.26 11.88 8.84
N GLU A 244 32.05 11.14 9.94
CA GLU A 244 31.35 9.85 9.94
C GLU A 244 29.94 9.94 9.29
N LYS A 245 29.30 11.11 9.43
CA LYS A 245 27.99 11.38 8.84
C LYS A 245 28.06 11.46 7.32
N THR A 246 29.08 12.12 6.77
CA THR A 246 29.34 12.20 5.33
C THR A 246 29.66 10.81 4.78
N GLN A 247 30.51 10.04 5.46
CA GLN A 247 30.83 8.66 5.04
C GLN A 247 29.59 7.75 5.03
N LYS A 248 28.74 7.80 6.05
CA LYS A 248 27.46 7.05 6.08
C LYS A 248 26.53 7.45 4.95
N LEU A 249 26.51 8.73 4.58
CA LEU A 249 25.69 9.21 3.47
C LEU A 249 26.20 8.67 2.13
N LEU A 250 27.51 8.72 1.91
CA LEU A 250 28.18 8.24 0.70
C LEU A 250 28.05 6.73 0.52
N ALA A 251 28.14 5.96 1.62
CA ALA A 251 27.88 4.52 1.61
C ALA A 251 26.45 4.15 1.17
N GLN A 252 25.52 5.10 1.19
CA GLN A 252 24.13 4.93 0.76
C GLN A 252 23.84 5.68 -0.55
N LEU A 253 24.86 6.21 -1.25
CA LEU A 253 24.66 7.08 -2.41
C LEU A 253 23.94 6.34 -3.54
N ASP A 254 24.40 5.12 -3.89
CA ASP A 254 23.80 4.29 -4.94
C ASP A 254 22.31 4.00 -4.65
N LYS A 255 21.98 3.68 -3.40
CA LYS A 255 20.59 3.46 -2.98
C LYS A 255 19.73 4.74 -3.03
N ARG A 256 20.35 5.91 -2.85
CA ARG A 256 19.66 7.20 -2.90
C ARG A 256 19.40 7.65 -4.32
N GLU A 257 20.30 7.35 -5.24
CA GLU A 257 20.12 7.52 -6.68
C GLU A 257 18.96 6.68 -7.19
N GLU A 258 18.92 5.40 -6.83
CA GLU A 258 17.80 4.54 -7.23
C GLU A 258 16.44 5.09 -6.73
N ASP A 259 16.44 5.76 -5.56
CA ASP A 259 15.25 6.44 -5.03
C ASP A 259 14.91 7.74 -5.77
N VAL A 260 15.88 8.47 -6.33
CA VAL A 260 15.66 9.64 -7.21
C VAL A 260 15.12 9.17 -8.56
N ASP A 261 15.71 8.15 -9.17
CA ASP A 261 15.28 7.54 -10.43
C ASP A 261 13.86 7.00 -10.36
N THR A 262 13.57 6.25 -9.30
CA THR A 262 12.23 5.72 -9.06
C THR A 262 11.22 6.87 -8.97
N ARG A 263 11.60 7.99 -8.35
CA ARG A 263 10.72 9.17 -8.23
C ARG A 263 10.51 9.89 -9.55
N GLN A 264 11.54 10.02 -10.38
CA GLN A 264 11.42 10.57 -11.72
C GLN A 264 10.42 9.71 -12.52
N LYS A 265 10.56 8.38 -12.49
CA LYS A 265 9.63 7.45 -13.16
C LYS A 265 8.20 7.58 -12.64
N ASP A 266 8.01 7.61 -11.31
CA ASP A 266 6.71 7.77 -10.69
C ASP A 266 6.04 9.10 -11.08
N ILE A 267 6.79 10.22 -11.05
CA ILE A 267 6.27 11.55 -11.41
C ILE A 267 5.93 11.62 -12.90
N THR A 268 6.81 11.17 -13.78
CA THR A 268 6.58 11.17 -15.23
C THR A 268 5.36 10.33 -15.57
N SER A 269 5.25 9.11 -15.02
CA SER A 269 4.08 8.25 -15.24
C SER A 269 2.79 8.92 -14.75
N TYR A 270 2.82 9.58 -13.58
CA TYR A 270 1.65 10.25 -13.02
C TYR A 270 1.21 11.44 -13.88
N LEU A 271 2.15 12.27 -14.34
CA LEU A 271 1.86 13.38 -15.25
C LEU A 271 1.36 12.89 -16.62
N SER A 272 1.92 11.81 -17.16
CA SER A 272 1.44 11.20 -18.41
C SER A 272 0.01 10.65 -18.29
N GLN A 273 -0.34 10.06 -17.13
CA GLN A 273 -1.72 9.65 -16.85
C GLN A 273 -2.64 10.85 -16.71
N LEU A 274 -2.19 11.93 -16.05
CA LEU A 274 -2.98 13.14 -15.88
C LEU A 274 -3.35 13.81 -17.22
N MET A 275 -2.46 13.74 -18.22
CA MET A 275 -2.75 14.23 -19.59
C MET A 275 -3.93 13.53 -20.28
N GLN A 276 -4.36 12.37 -19.80
CA GLN A 276 -5.48 11.61 -20.36
C GLN A 276 -6.83 12.06 -19.81
N HIS A 277 -6.84 12.93 -18.80
CA HIS A 277 -8.06 13.49 -18.20
C HIS A 277 -8.41 14.86 -18.81
N PRO A 278 -9.66 15.35 -18.66
CA PRO A 278 -10.03 16.71 -19.03
C PRO A 278 -9.23 17.74 -18.23
N LEU A 279 -8.53 18.65 -18.92
CA LEU A 279 -7.69 19.69 -18.33
C LEU A 279 -8.14 21.08 -18.78
N THR A 280 -8.01 22.07 -17.90
CA THR A 280 -8.05 23.48 -18.29
C THR A 280 -6.77 23.88 -19.03
N ALA A 281 -6.79 25.01 -19.77
CA ALA A 281 -5.61 25.52 -20.47
C ALA A 281 -4.42 25.78 -19.52
N ASP A 282 -4.70 26.28 -18.31
CA ASP A 282 -3.68 26.51 -17.28
C ASP A 282 -3.07 25.20 -16.77
N GLU A 283 -3.89 24.17 -16.54
CA GLU A 283 -3.42 22.86 -16.06
C GLU A 283 -2.59 22.14 -17.12
N ALA A 284 -3.05 22.15 -18.38
CA ALA A 284 -2.31 21.55 -19.51
C ALA A 284 -0.93 22.19 -19.71
N ARG A 285 -0.81 23.51 -19.48
CA ARG A 285 0.46 24.24 -19.54
C ARG A 285 1.44 23.85 -18.43
N GLN A 286 0.94 23.52 -17.23
CA GLN A 286 1.81 23.16 -16.09
C GLN A 286 2.50 21.81 -16.26
N ILE A 287 1.87 20.85 -16.94
CA ILE A 287 2.41 19.50 -17.10
C ILE A 287 3.82 19.47 -17.72
N PRO A 288 4.10 20.08 -18.89
CA PRO A 288 5.44 20.08 -19.46
C PRO A 288 6.44 20.80 -18.55
N ILE A 289 6.03 21.86 -17.84
CA ILE A 289 6.88 22.58 -16.89
C ILE A 289 7.31 21.64 -15.75
N LEU A 290 6.38 20.88 -15.18
CA LEU A 290 6.65 19.91 -14.11
C LEU A 290 7.52 18.75 -14.61
N LEU A 291 7.33 18.26 -15.84
CA LEU A 291 8.20 17.25 -16.45
C LEU A 291 9.65 17.75 -16.57
N HIS A 292 9.83 18.97 -17.07
CA HIS A 292 11.16 19.57 -17.17
C HIS A 292 11.81 19.77 -15.79
N CYS A 293 11.07 20.27 -14.80
CA CYS A 293 11.57 20.34 -13.42
C CYS A 293 11.98 18.96 -12.88
N THR A 294 11.20 17.92 -13.18
CA THR A 294 11.51 16.55 -12.76
C THR A 294 12.84 16.08 -13.34
N ASN A 295 13.09 16.35 -14.63
CA ASN A 295 14.35 16.00 -15.30
C ASN A 295 15.53 16.81 -14.76
N ASP A 296 15.42 18.13 -14.59
CA ASP A 296 16.52 18.93 -14.03
C ASP A 296 16.89 18.48 -12.60
N VAL A 297 15.90 18.06 -11.80
CA VAL A 297 16.15 17.53 -10.45
C VAL A 297 16.83 16.15 -10.46
N GLU A 298 16.50 15.29 -11.43
CA GLU A 298 17.22 14.03 -11.63
C GLU A 298 18.68 14.29 -12.04
N ARG A 299 18.92 15.21 -12.99
CA ARG A 299 20.28 15.63 -13.37
C ARG A 299 21.12 16.14 -12.19
N ILE A 300 20.51 16.92 -11.29
CA ILE A 300 21.19 17.35 -10.05
C ILE A 300 21.62 16.13 -9.21
N GLY A 301 20.79 15.08 -9.16
CA GLY A 301 21.12 13.81 -8.51
C GLY A 301 22.30 13.10 -9.18
N ASP A 302 22.30 13.00 -10.50
CA ASP A 302 23.37 12.38 -11.30
C ASP A 302 24.73 13.06 -11.04
N HIS A 303 24.73 14.40 -10.98
CA HIS A 303 25.94 15.18 -10.72
C HIS A 303 26.59 14.84 -9.38
N ALA A 304 25.86 14.31 -8.39
CA ALA A 304 26.47 13.84 -7.16
C ALA A 304 27.51 12.72 -7.42
N PHE A 305 27.28 11.83 -8.39
CA PHE A 305 28.22 10.75 -8.73
C PHE A 305 29.45 11.26 -9.46
N VAL A 306 29.26 12.22 -10.37
CA VAL A 306 30.36 12.88 -11.06
C VAL A 306 31.25 13.57 -10.04
N ILE A 307 30.67 14.35 -9.14
CA ILE A 307 31.38 15.03 -8.06
C ILE A 307 32.07 14.02 -7.14
N ARG A 308 31.42 12.91 -6.76
CA ARG A 308 32.05 11.84 -5.96
C ARG A 308 33.33 11.34 -6.62
N ALA A 309 33.26 11.01 -7.91
CA ALA A 309 34.42 10.49 -8.65
C ALA A 309 35.57 11.51 -8.71
N VAL A 310 35.27 12.79 -8.90
CA VAL A 310 36.27 13.86 -8.88
C VAL A 310 36.87 14.01 -7.48
N MET A 311 36.06 13.98 -6.42
CA MET A 311 36.52 14.11 -5.03
C MET A 311 37.37 12.92 -4.58
N GLU A 312 37.06 11.70 -5.02
CA GLU A 312 37.89 10.51 -4.77
C GLU A 312 39.25 10.61 -5.46
N ARG A 313 39.31 11.16 -6.69
CA ARG A 313 40.58 11.45 -7.38
C ARG A 313 41.40 12.51 -6.67
N VAL A 314 40.77 13.57 -6.15
CA VAL A 314 41.45 14.58 -5.31
C VAL A 314 42.03 13.94 -4.05
N ALA A 315 41.28 13.05 -3.39
CA ALA A 315 41.75 12.38 -2.17
C ALA A 315 42.92 11.40 -2.41
N THR A 316 42.91 10.69 -3.55
CA THR A 316 43.91 9.66 -3.89
C THR A 316 45.17 10.20 -4.54
N SER A 317 45.09 11.33 -5.27
CA SER A 317 46.26 11.95 -5.90
C SER A 317 47.23 12.58 -4.88
N GLY A 318 46.80 12.76 -3.63
CA GLY A 318 47.59 13.44 -2.60
C GLY A 318 47.79 14.94 -2.87
N CYS A 319 47.11 15.48 -3.90
CA CYS A 319 47.16 16.89 -4.24
C CYS A 319 46.38 17.70 -3.20
N LYS A 320 47.06 18.61 -2.49
CA LYS A 320 46.40 19.62 -1.66
C LYS A 320 46.16 20.87 -2.49
N PHE A 321 44.93 21.39 -2.47
CA PHE A 321 44.69 22.70 -3.04
C PHE A 321 45.39 23.78 -2.23
N SER A 322 45.76 24.88 -2.89
CA SER A 322 46.32 26.03 -2.20
C SER A 322 45.24 26.75 -1.41
N GLU A 323 45.62 27.50 -0.37
CA GLU A 323 44.68 28.24 0.48
C GLU A 323 43.73 29.15 -0.33
N SER A 324 44.23 29.77 -1.42
CA SER A 324 43.42 30.55 -2.37
C SER A 324 42.29 29.73 -2.99
N VAL A 325 42.60 28.51 -3.44
CA VAL A 325 41.65 27.61 -4.08
C VAL A 325 40.64 27.08 -3.06
N GLU A 326 41.07 26.81 -1.82
CA GLU A 326 40.17 26.40 -0.74
C GLU A 326 39.17 27.50 -0.38
N GLN A 327 39.61 28.76 -0.37
CA GLN A 327 38.72 29.92 -0.17
C GLN A 327 37.74 30.09 -1.34
N GLU A 328 38.22 30.00 -2.59
CA GLU A 328 37.39 30.06 -3.80
C GLU A 328 36.31 28.95 -3.76
N TYR A 329 36.71 27.72 -3.41
CA TYR A 329 35.81 26.58 -3.27
C TYR A 329 34.73 26.80 -2.19
N GLU A 330 35.12 27.26 -0.99
CA GLU A 330 34.19 27.49 0.12
C GLU A 330 33.16 28.59 -0.18
N ILE A 331 33.56 29.63 -0.93
CA ILE A 331 32.63 30.67 -1.40
C ILE A 331 31.60 30.06 -2.35
N LEU A 332 32.05 29.34 -3.39
CA LEU A 332 31.17 28.68 -4.36
C LEU A 332 30.22 27.67 -3.68
N TYR A 333 30.76 26.83 -2.81
CA TYR A 333 29.99 25.85 -2.05
C TYR A 333 28.88 26.50 -1.23
N ARG A 334 29.16 27.65 -0.59
CA ARG A 334 28.15 28.39 0.19
C ARG A 334 27.07 28.98 -0.71
N GLU A 335 27.45 29.61 -1.81
CA GLU A 335 26.49 30.26 -2.72
C GLU A 335 25.58 29.23 -3.41
N VAL A 336 26.11 28.10 -3.87
CA VAL A 336 25.30 27.06 -4.51
C VAL A 336 24.38 26.37 -3.50
N ASN A 337 24.80 26.19 -2.24
CA ASN A 337 23.90 25.71 -1.18
C ASN A 337 22.75 26.67 -0.91
N GLU A 338 23.02 27.97 -0.89
CA GLU A 338 21.97 28.97 -0.73
C GLU A 338 21.03 28.98 -1.95
N LEU A 339 21.56 28.87 -3.17
CA LEU A 339 20.76 28.74 -4.39
C LEU A 339 19.84 27.51 -4.35
N ALA A 340 20.36 26.36 -3.91
CA ALA A 340 19.57 25.14 -3.76
C ALA A 340 18.44 25.31 -2.74
N LYS A 341 18.71 26.00 -1.63
CA LYS A 341 17.68 26.33 -0.64
C LYS A 341 16.59 27.22 -1.23
N ARG A 342 16.96 28.29 -1.95
CA ARG A 342 16.00 29.17 -2.63
C ARG A 342 15.19 28.44 -3.69
N THR A 343 15.80 27.53 -4.44
CA THR A 343 15.11 26.67 -5.41
C THR A 343 14.07 25.77 -4.73
N ILE A 344 14.42 25.17 -3.58
CA ILE A 344 13.51 24.34 -2.79
C ILE A 344 12.33 25.14 -2.26
N ASP A 345 12.55 26.37 -1.83
CA ASP A 345 11.53 27.26 -1.28
C ASP A 345 10.63 27.82 -2.40
N ALA A 346 11.18 28.14 -3.58
CA ALA A 346 10.41 28.53 -4.77
C ALA A 346 9.43 27.45 -5.26
N LEU A 347 9.71 26.16 -5.01
CA LEU A 347 8.77 25.05 -5.26
C LEU A 347 7.72 24.88 -4.15
N ALA A 348 7.85 25.59 -3.03
CA ALA A 348 6.89 25.53 -1.92
C ALA A 348 5.85 26.65 -2.02
N ASP A 349 6.28 27.86 -2.36
CA ASP A 349 5.44 29.03 -2.53
C ASP A 349 5.96 29.93 -3.67
N ASN A 350 5.09 30.83 -4.15
CA ASN A 350 5.41 31.76 -5.23
C ASN A 350 5.98 33.09 -4.71
N ALA A 351 6.80 33.09 -3.66
CA ALA A 351 7.37 34.34 -3.18
C ALA A 351 8.33 34.92 -4.25
N PRO A 352 8.06 36.14 -4.79
CA PRO A 352 8.93 36.76 -5.81
C PRO A 352 10.38 36.95 -5.33
N GLU A 353 10.56 37.04 -4.01
CA GLU A 353 11.86 37.10 -3.36
C GLU A 353 12.75 35.89 -3.70
N HIS A 354 12.20 34.68 -3.74
CA HIS A 354 12.98 33.47 -4.04
C HIS A 354 13.53 33.47 -5.47
N LEU A 355 12.71 33.88 -6.44
CA LEU A 355 13.10 34.03 -7.85
C LEU A 355 14.20 35.08 -8.02
N HIS A 356 14.01 36.27 -7.42
CA HIS A 356 14.98 37.35 -7.52
C HIS A 356 16.33 36.99 -6.88
N MET A 357 16.31 36.39 -5.69
CA MET A 357 17.53 35.96 -5.00
C MET A 357 18.25 34.84 -5.77
N ALA A 358 17.53 33.88 -6.35
CA ALA A 358 18.14 32.82 -7.14
C ALA A 358 18.87 33.36 -8.38
N ALA A 359 18.26 34.30 -9.11
CA ALA A 359 18.88 34.96 -10.26
C ALA A 359 20.15 35.74 -9.87
N GLN A 360 20.14 36.41 -8.71
CA GLN A 360 21.32 37.11 -8.21
C GLN A 360 22.44 36.14 -7.82
N LEU A 361 22.10 35.02 -7.17
CA LEU A 361 23.05 33.98 -6.79
C LEU A 361 23.68 33.33 -8.03
N GLU A 362 22.89 32.98 -9.05
CA GLU A 362 23.41 32.45 -10.31
C GLU A 362 24.47 33.37 -10.92
N LYS A 363 24.16 34.67 -11.04
CA LYS A 363 25.10 35.65 -11.58
C LYS A 363 26.39 35.75 -10.75
N ASN A 364 26.25 35.72 -9.42
CA ASN A 364 27.40 35.74 -8.51
C ASN A 364 28.26 34.50 -8.70
N ILE A 365 27.66 33.31 -8.69
CA ILE A 365 28.35 32.03 -8.86
C ILE A 365 29.10 32.01 -10.19
N GLU A 366 28.46 32.35 -11.31
CA GLU A 366 29.13 32.37 -12.62
C GLU A 366 30.32 33.35 -12.63
N THR A 367 30.15 34.52 -12.01
CA THR A 367 31.24 35.50 -11.88
C THR A 367 32.41 34.94 -11.07
N GLN A 368 32.14 34.19 -9.99
CA GLN A 368 33.18 33.55 -9.19
C GLN A 368 33.86 32.40 -9.93
N ILE A 369 33.12 31.60 -10.70
CA ILE A 369 33.70 30.52 -11.51
C ILE A 369 34.65 31.10 -12.56
N VAL A 370 34.24 32.12 -13.31
CA VAL A 370 35.10 32.78 -14.30
C VAL A 370 36.37 33.37 -13.65
N ARG A 371 36.24 33.97 -12.46
CA ARG A 371 37.39 34.47 -11.70
C ARG A 371 38.32 33.35 -11.24
N ALA A 372 37.77 32.23 -10.77
CA ALA A 372 38.54 31.07 -10.33
C ALA A 372 39.30 30.41 -11.49
N GLU A 373 38.67 30.31 -12.67
CA GLU A 373 39.31 29.84 -13.91
C GLU A 373 40.49 30.75 -14.31
N ALA A 374 40.28 32.08 -14.35
CA ALA A 374 41.35 33.04 -14.66
C ALA A 374 42.48 33.03 -13.61
N GLY A 375 42.14 32.89 -12.33
CA GLY A 375 43.09 32.73 -11.24
C GLY A 375 43.91 31.45 -11.39
N HIS A 376 43.27 30.35 -11.81
CA HIS A 376 43.96 29.09 -12.08
C HIS A 376 45.00 29.23 -13.21
N PHE A 377 44.66 29.87 -14.33
CA PHE A 377 45.62 30.13 -15.42
C PHE A 377 46.85 30.92 -14.95
N THR A 378 46.64 31.96 -14.14
CA THR A 378 47.74 32.75 -13.55
C THR A 378 48.64 31.86 -12.67
N ARG A 379 48.05 31.04 -11.80
CA ARG A 379 48.79 30.12 -10.91
C ARG A 379 49.58 29.06 -11.69
N LEU A 380 49.04 28.58 -12.80
CA LEU A 380 49.70 27.61 -13.68
C LEU A 380 50.90 28.23 -14.39
N ASN A 381 50.75 29.44 -14.96
CA ASN A 381 51.83 30.16 -15.63
C ASN A 381 52.99 30.52 -14.68
N GLU A 382 52.69 30.80 -13.41
CA GLU A 382 53.68 31.12 -12.39
C GLU A 382 54.29 29.88 -11.71
N GLY A 383 53.91 28.66 -12.11
CA GLY A 383 54.42 27.42 -11.52
C GLY A 383 53.98 27.18 -10.07
N ARG A 384 52.93 27.86 -9.60
CA ARG A 384 52.38 27.74 -8.23
C ARG A 384 51.32 26.65 -8.07
N CYS A 385 51.05 25.88 -9.13
CA CYS A 385 50.04 24.82 -9.16
C CYS A 385 50.55 23.64 -10.00
N THR A 386 50.26 22.41 -9.57
CA THR A 386 50.53 21.22 -10.38
C THR A 386 49.45 21.08 -11.46
N PRO A 387 49.79 20.65 -12.69
CA PRO A 387 48.80 20.46 -13.76
C PRO A 387 47.66 19.52 -13.36
N GLU A 388 47.95 18.47 -12.60
CA GLU A 388 46.96 17.50 -12.14
C GLU A 388 45.94 18.10 -11.17
N ALA A 389 46.39 18.85 -10.14
CA ALA A 389 45.49 19.54 -9.21
C ALA A 389 44.67 20.62 -9.93
N GLY A 390 45.26 21.27 -10.93
CA GLY A 390 44.60 22.24 -11.79
C GLY A 390 43.43 21.66 -12.57
N LEU A 391 43.65 20.53 -13.25
CA LEU A 391 42.61 19.84 -14.00
C LEU A 391 41.45 19.39 -13.11
N LEU A 392 41.76 18.80 -11.94
CA LEU A 392 40.72 18.39 -10.98
C LEU A 392 39.92 19.59 -10.47
N TYR A 393 40.55 20.74 -10.24
CA TYR A 393 39.84 21.95 -9.83
C TYR A 393 38.91 22.49 -10.93
N LEU A 394 39.36 22.49 -12.19
CA LEU A 394 38.51 22.87 -13.33
C LEU A 394 37.31 21.92 -13.50
N GLU A 395 37.50 20.62 -13.30
CA GLU A 395 36.39 19.65 -13.29
C GLU A 395 35.36 19.99 -12.19
N ILE A 396 35.81 20.35 -10.98
CA ILE A 396 34.92 20.77 -9.88
C ILE A 396 34.14 22.05 -10.25
N LEU A 397 34.82 23.05 -10.82
CA LEU A 397 34.20 24.31 -11.24
C LEU A 397 33.10 24.07 -12.28
N GLU A 398 33.34 23.17 -13.23
CA GLU A 398 32.35 22.81 -14.24
C GLU A 398 31.13 22.10 -13.62
N GLU A 399 31.31 21.25 -12.62
CA GLU A 399 30.18 20.66 -11.90
C GLU A 399 29.39 21.70 -11.09
N PHE A 400 30.04 22.70 -10.48
CA PHE A 400 29.34 23.84 -9.87
C PHE A 400 28.51 24.62 -10.89
N ARG A 401 29.05 24.86 -12.09
CA ARG A 401 28.33 25.55 -13.18
C ARG A 401 27.09 24.76 -13.61
N LYS A 402 27.22 23.45 -13.82
CA LYS A 402 26.09 22.57 -14.21
C LYS A 402 25.01 22.53 -13.13
N LEU A 403 25.39 22.36 -11.87
CA LEU A 403 24.46 22.39 -10.74
C LEU A 403 23.69 23.72 -10.67
N THR A 404 24.40 24.83 -10.81
CA THR A 404 23.82 26.19 -10.81
C THR A 404 22.75 26.31 -11.90
N ARG A 405 23.10 25.95 -13.14
CA ARG A 405 22.16 25.98 -14.27
C ARG A 405 20.91 25.14 -14.02
N HIS A 406 21.05 23.90 -13.53
CA HIS A 406 19.90 23.04 -13.26
C HIS A 406 19.02 23.57 -12.12
N LEU A 407 19.61 24.19 -11.09
CA LEU A 407 18.87 24.83 -10.00
C LEU A 407 18.11 26.08 -10.47
N THR A 408 18.74 26.95 -11.25
CA THR A 408 18.06 28.13 -11.83
C THR A 408 16.92 27.69 -12.74
N ASN A 409 17.16 26.73 -13.62
CA ASN A 409 16.15 26.13 -14.50
C ASN A 409 14.90 25.65 -13.74
N VAL A 410 15.08 25.02 -12.58
CA VAL A 410 13.97 24.60 -11.72
C VAL A 410 13.28 25.81 -11.07
N THR A 411 14.06 26.80 -10.63
CA THR A 411 13.54 28.01 -9.98
C THR A 411 12.68 28.84 -10.92
N ASP A 412 13.16 29.12 -12.13
CA ASP A 412 12.43 29.90 -13.13
C ASP A 412 11.11 29.23 -13.51
N ARG A 413 11.15 27.91 -13.70
CA ARG A 413 9.96 27.10 -13.98
C ARG A 413 9.00 27.05 -12.80
N ALA A 414 9.50 27.04 -11.56
CA ALA A 414 8.65 27.14 -10.38
C ALA A 414 7.83 28.44 -10.40
N GLY A 415 8.43 29.58 -10.77
CA GLY A 415 7.72 30.84 -10.96
C GLY A 415 6.62 30.77 -12.03
N MET A 416 6.86 30.03 -13.13
CA MET A 416 5.88 29.83 -14.20
C MET A 416 4.67 28.99 -13.78
N ILE A 417 4.84 28.05 -12.83
CA ILE A 417 3.73 27.20 -12.32
C ILE A 417 2.66 28.07 -11.65
N TYR A 418 3.07 29.12 -10.94
CA TYR A 418 2.18 29.97 -10.16
C TYR A 418 1.71 31.24 -10.89
N ALA A 419 2.28 31.55 -12.05
CA ALA A 419 1.86 32.67 -12.87
C ALA A 419 0.51 32.37 -13.54
N ARG A 420 -0.58 33.02 -13.09
CA ARG A 420 -1.90 32.93 -13.74
C ARG A 420 -1.86 33.57 -15.13
N LEU A 421 -2.60 33.01 -16.09
CA LEU A 421 -2.83 33.68 -17.37
C LEU A 421 -3.46 35.07 -17.15
N PRO A 422 -3.03 36.10 -17.90
CA PRO A 422 -3.86 37.30 -18.05
C PRO A 422 -5.21 36.85 -18.61
N LYS A 423 -6.30 37.29 -17.98
CA LYS A 423 -7.66 37.06 -18.51
C LYS A 423 -7.65 37.50 -19.97
N ALA A 424 -7.96 36.60 -20.89
CA ALA A 424 -8.16 36.94 -22.29
C ALA A 424 -9.11 38.14 -22.31
N GLY A 425 -8.61 39.27 -22.81
CA GLY A 425 -9.40 40.47 -22.97
C GLY A 425 -10.64 40.11 -23.76
N LYS A 426 -11.79 40.62 -23.33
CA LYS A 426 -12.98 40.65 -24.18
C LYS A 426 -12.58 41.38 -25.46
N GLU A 427 -12.35 40.65 -26.54
CA GLU A 427 -12.41 41.24 -27.86
C GLU A 427 -13.89 41.61 -28.08
N ASN A 428 -14.11 42.92 -28.26
CA ASN A 428 -15.40 43.56 -28.44
C ASN A 428 -16.05 43.18 -29.78
#